data_AF-A0A533SM03-F1
#
_entry.id   AF-A0A533SM03-F1
#
_cell.length_a   1.000
_cell.length_b   1.000
_cell.length_c   1.000
_cell.angle_alpha   90.00
_cell.angle_beta   90.00
_cell.angle_gamma   90.00
#
_symmetry.space_group_name_H-M   'P 1'
#
loop_
_entity.id
_entity.type
_entity.pdbx_description
1 polymer ?
#
loop_
_entity_poly.entity_id
_entity_poly.type
_entity_poly.pdbx_seq_one_letter_code
_entity_poly.pdbx_strand_id
1 'polypeptide(L)'
;MISREEMQEVTGSYKEPIGLNIGSHSALDAWQGQRNYGLRTVIYTTPQRARIYLENPMVGNAGERIEDLASTVRRDLIVVEDPRDIKKGGSWRSAIVIVDRYADIVKYVDDLVQLECLQIPNRAFSVYVGGDERCSLIEDRFAVPIVGSRRLLKIENRGEIERDYYWYAEKAGIPSPKSYAYEVHDEGIRFKEPIEEPILLKAEHATRTLEREFIFAAGSRDLEAKVAEEVRFGNLTRSSLERAR
;
A
#
# COMPACT_ATOMS: atom_id res chain seq x y z
N MET A 1 10.29 -17.50 2.74
CA MET A 1 10.44 -16.14 3.28
C MET A 1 11.83 -15.62 3.01
N ILE A 2 11.90 -14.50 2.31
CA ILE A 2 13.14 -13.80 2.00
C ILE A 2 13.75 -13.29 3.31
N SER A 3 15.00 -13.66 3.57
CA SER A 3 15.72 -13.33 4.80
C SER A 3 16.31 -11.91 4.76
N ARG A 4 16.72 -11.41 5.92
CA ARG A 4 17.39 -10.11 6.02
C ARG A 4 18.80 -10.20 5.43
N GLU A 5 19.48 -11.31 5.69
CA GLU A 5 20.84 -11.60 5.26
C GLU A 5 20.94 -11.61 3.72
N GLU A 6 20.00 -12.29 3.04
CA GLU A 6 19.91 -12.26 1.56
C GLU A 6 19.74 -10.83 1.03
N MET A 7 18.89 -10.00 1.65
CA MET A 7 18.69 -8.61 1.21
C MET A 7 19.92 -7.73 1.47
N GLN A 8 20.68 -7.99 2.54
CA GLN A 8 21.93 -7.30 2.84
C GLN A 8 23.03 -7.66 1.85
N GLU A 9 23.10 -8.93 1.42
CA GLU A 9 24.01 -9.37 0.38
C GLU A 9 23.69 -8.69 -0.97
N VAL A 10 22.42 -8.72 -1.38
CA VAL A 10 21.98 -8.05 -2.62
C VAL A 10 22.31 -6.57 -2.59
N THR A 11 21.90 -5.85 -1.53
CA THR A 11 22.16 -4.40 -1.44
C THR A 11 23.64 -4.05 -1.30
N GLY A 12 24.45 -4.92 -0.67
CA GLY A 12 25.90 -4.75 -0.59
C GLY A 12 26.61 -4.83 -1.94
N SER A 13 25.98 -5.45 -2.94
CA SER A 13 26.50 -5.51 -4.31
C SER A 13 26.16 -4.28 -5.17
N TYR A 14 25.19 -3.47 -4.75
CA TYR A 14 24.70 -2.33 -5.53
C TYR A 14 25.74 -1.20 -5.57
N LYS A 15 25.90 -0.58 -6.75
CA LYS A 15 26.84 0.54 -6.98
C LYS A 15 26.11 1.85 -7.20
N GLU A 16 24.97 1.81 -7.87
CA GLU A 16 24.13 2.95 -8.21
C GLU A 16 22.65 2.57 -8.00
N PRO A 17 22.18 2.55 -6.74
CA PRO A 17 20.82 2.16 -6.44
C PRO A 17 19.78 3.07 -7.10
N ILE A 18 18.72 2.45 -7.64
CA ILE A 18 17.62 3.13 -8.32
C ILE A 18 16.36 2.96 -7.49
N GLY A 19 15.69 4.05 -7.09
CA GLY A 19 14.47 3.87 -6.31
C GLY A 19 13.30 3.42 -7.19
N LEU A 20 12.58 2.41 -6.73
CA LEU A 20 11.44 1.79 -7.41
C LEU A 20 10.16 2.14 -6.65
N ASN A 21 9.23 2.82 -7.31
CA ASN A 21 7.96 3.26 -6.73
C ASN A 21 6.78 2.55 -7.36
N ILE A 22 5.84 2.11 -6.52
CA ILE A 22 4.50 1.82 -7.01
C ILE A 22 3.78 3.13 -7.30
N GLY A 23 3.23 3.28 -8.50
CA GLY A 23 2.50 4.45 -8.97
C GLY A 23 1.12 4.60 -8.34
N SER A 24 1.04 4.77 -7.03
CA SER A 24 -0.18 5.15 -6.30
C SER A 24 0.15 5.75 -4.92
N HIS A 25 -0.86 6.19 -4.17
CA HIS A 25 -0.73 6.78 -2.83
C HIS A 25 0.21 8.01 -2.83
N SER A 26 1.42 7.88 -2.28
CA SER A 26 2.40 8.95 -2.08
C SER A 26 3.56 8.87 -3.08
N ALA A 27 3.32 8.27 -4.26
CA ALA A 27 4.35 8.03 -5.25
C ALA A 27 4.97 9.31 -5.82
N LEU A 28 4.16 10.37 -6.01
CA LEU A 28 4.67 11.65 -6.52
C LEU A 28 5.64 12.30 -5.54
N ASP A 29 5.37 12.23 -4.24
CA ASP A 29 6.27 12.76 -3.20
C ASP A 29 7.59 11.98 -3.15
N ALA A 30 7.52 10.64 -3.19
CA ALA A 30 8.71 9.80 -3.23
C ALA A 30 9.55 10.06 -4.49
N TRP A 31 8.90 10.13 -5.65
CA TRP A 31 9.54 10.39 -6.94
C TRP A 31 10.20 11.77 -6.98
N GLN A 32 9.52 12.80 -6.47
CA GLN A 32 10.09 14.15 -6.33
C GLN A 32 11.28 14.16 -5.35
N GLY A 33 11.16 13.47 -4.22
CA GLY A 33 12.25 13.29 -3.27
C GLY A 33 13.49 12.71 -3.95
N GLN A 34 13.35 11.61 -4.67
CA GLN A 34 14.45 10.98 -5.40
C GLN A 34 15.12 11.93 -6.40
N ARG A 35 14.33 12.67 -7.19
CA ARG A 35 14.86 13.71 -8.09
C ARG A 35 15.69 14.74 -7.32
N ASN A 36 15.17 15.25 -6.20
CA ASN A 36 15.83 16.27 -5.40
C ASN A 36 17.15 15.79 -4.78
N TYR A 37 17.30 14.48 -4.54
CA TYR A 37 18.55 13.86 -4.08
C TYR A 37 19.40 13.27 -5.22
N GLY A 38 19.04 13.50 -6.48
CA GLY A 38 19.80 13.04 -7.65
C GLY A 38 19.74 11.53 -7.91
N LEU A 39 18.77 10.83 -7.32
CA LEU A 39 18.56 9.40 -7.50
C LEU A 39 17.73 9.14 -8.75
N ARG A 40 18.14 8.16 -9.55
CA ARG A 40 17.30 7.65 -10.64
C ARG A 40 16.08 6.95 -10.08
N THR A 41 15.00 7.00 -10.85
CA THR A 41 13.69 6.49 -10.41
C THR A 41 13.02 5.63 -11.46
N VAL A 42 12.51 4.48 -11.04
CA VAL A 42 11.52 3.71 -11.78
C VAL A 42 10.18 3.88 -11.07
N ILE A 43 9.12 4.21 -11.80
CA ILE A 43 7.75 4.19 -11.30
C ILE A 43 6.93 3.22 -12.13
N TYR A 44 6.34 2.20 -11.50
CA TYR A 44 5.47 1.25 -12.19
C TYR A 44 4.00 1.54 -11.89
N THR A 45 3.17 1.58 -12.92
CA THR A 45 1.76 1.93 -12.82
C THR A 45 0.92 1.13 -13.80
N THR A 46 -0.40 1.24 -13.68
CA THR A 46 -1.36 0.58 -14.58
C THR A 46 -1.81 1.55 -15.67
N PRO A 47 -2.23 1.07 -16.87
CA PRO A 47 -2.68 1.94 -17.96
C PRO A 47 -3.70 2.99 -17.52
N GLN A 48 -4.64 2.61 -16.66
CA GLN A 48 -5.72 3.49 -16.18
C GLN A 48 -5.22 4.63 -15.28
N ARG A 49 -4.05 4.47 -14.66
CA ARG A 49 -3.45 5.45 -13.74
C ARG A 49 -2.20 6.12 -14.32
N ALA A 50 -1.69 5.64 -15.46
CA ALA A 50 -0.47 6.12 -16.10
C ALA A 50 -0.53 7.63 -16.41
N ARG A 51 -1.71 8.14 -16.77
CA ARG A 51 -1.91 9.57 -17.08
C ARG A 51 -1.36 10.50 -16.00
N ILE A 52 -1.53 10.15 -14.72
CA ILE A 52 -1.05 10.95 -13.57
C ILE A 52 0.46 11.19 -13.67
N TYR A 53 1.23 10.15 -14.02
CA TYR A 53 2.69 10.19 -14.06
C TYR A 53 3.22 10.72 -15.38
N LEU A 54 2.48 10.50 -16.48
CA LEU A 54 2.80 11.06 -17.79
C LEU A 54 2.59 12.58 -17.83
N GLU A 55 1.57 13.10 -17.14
CA GLU A 55 1.28 14.53 -17.05
C GLU A 55 2.18 15.24 -16.02
N ASN A 56 2.80 14.52 -15.09
CA ASN A 56 3.65 15.08 -14.04
C ASN A 56 5.05 14.43 -14.02
N PRO A 57 5.83 14.52 -15.12
CA PRO A 57 7.11 13.85 -15.21
C PRO A 57 8.16 14.51 -14.30
N MET A 58 8.77 13.75 -13.40
CA MET A 58 9.90 14.23 -12.60
C MET A 58 11.20 14.03 -13.38
N VAL A 59 11.68 15.10 -14.01
CA VAL A 59 12.85 15.12 -14.89
C VAL A 59 13.82 16.22 -14.48
N GLY A 60 15.05 16.21 -14.99
CA GLY A 60 16.12 17.11 -14.58
C GLY A 60 16.92 16.59 -13.38
N ASN A 61 18.13 17.12 -13.23
CA ASN A 61 19.02 16.85 -12.12
C ASN A 61 18.54 17.57 -10.84
N ALA A 62 19.08 17.15 -9.69
CA ALA A 62 18.86 17.84 -8.43
C ALA A 62 19.26 19.33 -8.54
N GLY A 63 18.32 20.23 -8.21
CA GLY A 63 18.51 21.68 -8.29
C GLY A 63 18.55 22.26 -9.71
N GLU A 64 18.40 21.46 -10.77
CA GLU A 64 18.36 21.96 -12.14
C GLU A 64 17.11 22.84 -12.35
N ARG A 65 17.34 24.07 -12.80
CA ARG A 65 16.29 24.97 -13.27
C ARG A 65 15.88 24.52 -14.67
N ILE A 66 14.60 24.20 -14.84
CA ILE A 66 14.05 23.76 -16.12
C ILE A 66 13.40 24.95 -16.81
N GLU A 67 13.94 25.34 -17.96
CA GLU A 67 13.38 26.40 -18.81
C GLU A 67 12.64 25.82 -20.03
N ASP A 68 13.12 24.70 -20.57
CA ASP A 68 12.45 23.91 -21.61
C ASP A 68 12.12 22.51 -21.08
N LEU A 69 10.86 22.33 -20.69
CA LEU A 69 10.37 21.06 -20.17
C LEU A 69 10.37 19.96 -21.24
N ALA A 70 10.01 20.26 -22.48
CA ALA A 70 9.89 19.25 -23.53
C ALA A 70 11.25 18.62 -23.87
N SER A 71 12.29 19.44 -24.00
CA SER A 71 13.66 18.98 -24.21
C SER A 71 14.17 18.17 -23.02
N THR A 72 13.87 18.61 -21.79
CA THR A 72 14.27 17.90 -20.56
C THR A 72 13.58 16.54 -20.44
N VAL A 73 12.28 16.47 -20.75
CA VAL A 73 11.52 15.21 -20.77
C VAL A 73 12.10 14.25 -21.79
N ARG A 74 12.41 14.71 -23.01
CA ARG A 74 13.02 13.86 -24.06
C ARG A 74 14.39 13.31 -23.66
N ARG A 75 15.17 14.08 -22.89
CA ARG A 75 16.50 13.68 -22.40
C ARG A 75 16.42 12.64 -21.29
N ASP A 76 15.48 12.82 -20.36
CA ASP A 76 15.54 12.19 -19.04
C ASP A 76 14.46 11.13 -18.78
N LEU A 77 13.34 11.18 -19.48
CA LEU A 77 12.21 10.27 -19.25
C LEU A 77 12.16 9.19 -20.32
N ILE A 78 12.08 7.94 -19.87
CA ILE A 78 11.68 6.82 -20.71
C ILE A 78 10.34 6.26 -20.23
N VAL A 79 9.55 5.74 -21.17
CA VAL A 79 8.30 5.04 -20.89
C VAL A 79 8.39 3.68 -21.56
N VAL A 80 8.17 2.61 -20.78
CA VAL A 80 8.27 1.22 -21.25
C VAL A 80 7.08 0.43 -20.74
N GLU A 81 6.73 -0.64 -21.45
CA GLU A 81 5.70 -1.61 -21.03
C GLU A 81 6.34 -2.85 -20.37
N ASP A 82 7.66 -3.00 -20.52
CA ASP A 82 8.44 -4.11 -19.96
C ASP A 82 9.67 -3.57 -19.21
N PRO A 83 9.84 -3.88 -17.90
CA PRO A 83 11.03 -3.51 -17.14
C PRO A 83 12.37 -3.91 -17.79
N ARG A 84 12.39 -4.98 -18.60
CA ARG A 84 13.59 -5.49 -19.29
C ARG A 84 14.13 -4.53 -20.35
N ASP A 85 13.30 -3.59 -20.80
CA ASP A 85 13.71 -2.57 -21.76
C ASP A 85 14.49 -1.42 -21.12
N ILE A 86 14.46 -1.31 -19.78
CA ILE A 86 15.26 -0.32 -19.06
C ILE A 86 16.73 -0.74 -19.10
N LYS A 87 17.58 0.09 -19.72
CA LYS A 87 19.03 -0.13 -19.76
C LYS A 87 19.70 0.68 -18.66
N LYS A 88 20.38 0.01 -17.74
CA LYS A 88 21.08 0.65 -16.61
C LYS A 88 22.11 1.69 -17.06
N GLY A 89 22.82 1.45 -18.16
CA GLY A 89 23.79 2.39 -18.74
C GLY A 89 23.18 3.53 -19.58
N GLY A 90 21.85 3.62 -19.68
CA GLY A 90 21.17 4.68 -20.42
C GLY A 90 21.25 6.05 -19.72
N SER A 91 21.04 7.12 -20.49
CA SER A 91 21.11 8.52 -20.01
C SER A 91 19.88 9.01 -19.24
N TRP A 92 18.91 8.14 -18.98
CA TRP A 92 17.63 8.50 -18.37
C TRP A 92 17.79 8.80 -16.87
N ARG A 93 16.88 9.64 -16.34
CA ARG A 93 16.74 9.94 -14.91
C ARG A 93 15.50 9.29 -14.32
N SER A 94 14.42 9.23 -15.10
CA SER A 94 13.17 8.60 -14.69
C SER A 94 12.67 7.61 -15.74
N ALA A 95 12.12 6.50 -15.28
CA ALA A 95 11.46 5.51 -16.12
C ALA A 95 10.03 5.28 -15.61
N ILE A 96 9.04 5.37 -16.50
CA ILE A 96 7.67 4.95 -16.23
C ILE A 96 7.49 3.56 -16.84
N VAL A 97 7.13 2.58 -16.02
CA VAL A 97 6.78 1.23 -16.45
C VAL A 97 5.26 1.09 -16.40
N ILE A 98 4.64 0.72 -17.51
CA ILE A 98 3.20 0.44 -17.55
C ILE A 98 3.02 -1.07 -17.49
N VAL A 99 2.42 -1.56 -16.40
CA VAL A 99 2.10 -2.99 -16.17
C VAL A 99 0.60 -3.21 -16.16
N ASP A 100 0.12 -4.36 -16.65
CA ASP A 100 -1.32 -4.67 -16.67
C ASP A 100 -1.94 -4.64 -15.26
N ARG A 101 -1.25 -5.25 -14.29
CA ARG A 101 -1.63 -5.22 -12.87
C ARG A 101 -0.40 -4.96 -12.03
N TYR A 102 -0.56 -4.24 -10.92
CA TYR A 102 0.54 -3.97 -10.00
C TYR A 102 1.27 -5.24 -9.54
N ALA A 103 0.54 -6.32 -9.24
CA ALA A 103 1.12 -7.60 -8.82
C ALA A 103 2.02 -8.25 -9.88
N ASP A 104 1.86 -7.89 -11.17
CA ASP A 104 2.69 -8.44 -12.24
C ASP A 104 4.16 -7.95 -12.16
N ILE A 105 4.45 -6.92 -11.35
CA ILE A 105 5.84 -6.47 -11.07
C ILE A 105 6.71 -7.60 -10.49
N VAL A 106 6.10 -8.56 -9.77
CA VAL A 106 6.82 -9.69 -9.16
C VAL A 106 7.44 -10.61 -10.22
N LYS A 107 6.97 -10.58 -11.47
CA LYS A 107 7.54 -11.35 -12.58
C LYS A 107 8.93 -10.85 -13.00
N TYR A 108 9.27 -9.61 -12.65
CA TYR A 108 10.49 -8.91 -13.09
C TYR A 108 11.49 -8.69 -11.95
N VAL A 109 11.37 -9.43 -10.85
CA VAL A 109 12.23 -9.27 -9.66
C VAL A 109 13.71 -9.35 -10.02
N ASP A 110 14.12 -10.33 -10.82
CA ASP A 110 15.53 -10.51 -11.20
C ASP A 110 16.04 -9.32 -12.03
N ASP A 111 15.24 -8.84 -12.98
CA ASP A 111 15.57 -7.67 -13.81
C ASP A 111 15.70 -6.40 -12.98
N LEU A 112 14.78 -6.20 -12.03
CA LEU A 112 14.78 -5.08 -11.10
C LEU A 112 15.98 -5.14 -10.14
N VAL A 113 16.36 -6.32 -9.66
CA VAL A 113 17.57 -6.51 -8.85
C VAL A 113 18.83 -6.22 -9.67
N GLN A 114 18.90 -6.65 -10.92
CA GLN A 114 20.03 -6.34 -11.83
C GLN A 114 20.12 -4.83 -12.15
N LEU A 115 18.98 -4.15 -12.23
CA LEU A 115 18.91 -2.68 -12.33
C LEU A 115 19.33 -1.97 -11.04
N GLU A 116 19.55 -2.71 -9.95
CA GLU A 116 19.83 -2.21 -8.61
C GLU A 116 18.66 -1.43 -7.99
N CYS A 117 17.43 -1.89 -8.26
CA CYS A 117 16.24 -1.28 -7.71
C CYS A 117 16.13 -1.46 -6.20
N LEU A 118 15.67 -0.41 -5.52
CA LEU A 118 15.24 -0.39 -4.13
C LEU A 118 13.77 0.01 -4.08
N GLN A 119 12.89 -0.90 -3.68
CA GLN A 119 11.46 -0.60 -3.54
C GLN A 119 11.25 0.40 -2.40
N ILE A 120 10.66 1.54 -2.74
CA ILE A 120 10.13 2.53 -1.80
C ILE A 120 8.65 2.18 -1.58
N PRO A 121 8.28 1.55 -0.45
CA PRO A 121 6.92 1.09 -0.24
C PRO A 121 6.02 2.26 0.15
N ASN A 122 4.75 2.16 -0.24
CA ASN A 122 3.64 2.91 0.34
C ASN A 122 2.44 1.96 0.52
N ARG A 123 1.31 2.42 1.06
CA ARG A 123 0.16 1.54 1.33
C ARG A 123 -0.30 0.76 0.10
N ALA A 124 -0.23 1.35 -1.09
CA ALA A 124 -0.66 0.69 -2.31
C ALA A 124 0.19 -0.56 -2.61
N PHE A 125 1.46 -0.58 -2.18
CA PHE A 125 2.33 -1.73 -2.37
C PHE A 125 1.80 -2.96 -1.61
N SER A 126 1.51 -2.82 -0.31
CA SER A 126 0.96 -3.92 0.49
C SER A 126 -0.46 -4.31 0.05
N VAL A 127 -1.26 -3.38 -0.46
CA VAL A 127 -2.63 -3.67 -0.95
C VAL A 127 -2.63 -4.40 -2.29
N TYR A 128 -1.94 -3.85 -3.31
CA TYR A 128 -2.06 -4.36 -4.68
C TYR A 128 -1.01 -5.41 -5.04
N VAL A 129 0.08 -5.50 -4.28
CA VAL A 129 1.15 -6.49 -4.48
C VAL A 129 1.20 -7.50 -3.34
N GLY A 130 0.63 -7.24 -2.16
CA GLY A 130 0.74 -8.13 -1.00
C GLY A 130 0.25 -9.57 -1.25
N GLY A 131 -0.79 -9.74 -2.08
CA GLY A 131 -1.36 -11.05 -2.42
C GLY A 131 -2.39 -11.55 -1.40
N ASP A 132 -2.14 -11.34 -0.11
CA ASP A 132 -3.03 -11.70 1.00
C ASP A 132 -2.83 -10.77 2.22
N GLU A 133 -3.56 -11.01 3.30
CA GLU A 133 -3.50 -10.24 4.54
C GLU A 133 -2.14 -10.30 5.24
N ARG A 134 -1.32 -11.32 4.93
CA ARG A 134 0.05 -11.47 5.45
C ARG A 134 1.10 -10.89 4.51
N CYS A 135 0.68 -10.34 3.38
CA CYS A 135 1.55 -9.88 2.30
C CYS A 135 2.50 -10.98 1.79
N SER A 136 2.06 -12.24 1.70
CA SER A 136 2.93 -13.38 1.39
C SER A 136 3.66 -13.26 0.05
N LEU A 137 3.06 -12.64 -0.96
CA LEU A 137 3.74 -12.40 -2.24
C LEU A 137 4.97 -11.49 -2.04
N ILE A 138 4.85 -10.48 -1.19
CA ILE A 138 5.96 -9.59 -0.84
C ILE A 138 6.96 -10.31 0.07
N GLU A 139 6.52 -11.05 1.09
CA GLU A 139 7.43 -11.71 2.04
C GLU A 139 8.23 -12.86 1.43
N ASP A 140 7.65 -13.59 0.47
CA ASP A 140 8.23 -14.82 -0.06
C ASP A 140 8.75 -14.70 -1.49
N ARG A 141 8.22 -13.79 -2.32
CA ARG A 141 8.48 -13.80 -3.79
C ARG A 141 9.09 -12.51 -4.33
N PHE A 142 8.95 -11.39 -3.65
CA PHE A 142 9.47 -10.10 -4.14
C PHE A 142 10.89 -9.81 -3.65
N ALA A 143 11.91 -10.42 -4.27
CA ALA A 143 13.31 -10.32 -3.83
C ALA A 143 14.03 -8.99 -4.17
N VAL A 144 13.30 -7.97 -4.64
CA VAL A 144 13.84 -6.60 -4.69
C VAL A 144 13.95 -6.06 -3.26
N PRO A 145 15.10 -5.49 -2.84
CA PRO A 145 15.23 -4.91 -1.50
C PRO A 145 14.23 -3.77 -1.25
N ILE A 146 13.75 -3.67 -0.01
CA ILE A 146 12.73 -2.70 0.40
C ILE A 146 13.35 -1.72 1.38
N VAL A 147 13.13 -0.42 1.17
CA VAL A 147 13.45 0.60 2.17
C VAL A 147 12.43 0.52 3.30
N GLY A 148 12.87 0.06 4.48
CA GLY A 148 12.03 -0.18 5.64
C GLY A 148 11.96 -1.66 6.02
N SER A 149 10.88 -2.08 6.66
CA SER A 149 10.72 -3.46 7.13
C SER A 149 9.70 -4.23 6.29
N ARG A 150 10.19 -5.22 5.54
CA ARG A 150 9.34 -6.16 4.78
C ARG A 150 8.25 -6.80 5.64
N ARG A 151 8.64 -7.22 6.86
CA ARG A 151 7.74 -7.92 7.80
C ARG A 151 6.68 -7.04 8.45
N LEU A 152 6.88 -5.72 8.44
CA LEU A 152 5.94 -4.78 9.05
C LEU A 152 4.90 -4.24 8.05
N LEU A 153 5.03 -4.49 6.75
CA LEU A 153 4.06 -4.01 5.76
C LEU A 153 2.63 -4.52 6.01
N LYS A 154 2.50 -5.76 6.52
CA LYS A 154 1.23 -6.40 6.83
C LYS A 154 0.50 -5.86 8.07
N ILE A 155 1.20 -5.14 8.96
CA ILE A 155 0.56 -4.64 10.21
C ILE A 155 -0.55 -3.63 9.94
N GLU A 156 -0.57 -3.04 8.75
CA GLU A 156 -1.62 -2.12 8.30
C GLU A 156 -2.92 -2.84 7.89
N ASN A 157 -2.90 -4.17 7.72
CA ASN A 157 -4.08 -5.01 7.49
C ASN A 157 -4.80 -5.29 8.83
N ARG A 158 -5.35 -4.21 9.40
CA ARG A 158 -5.94 -4.19 10.75
C ARG A 158 -7.09 -5.19 10.88
N GLY A 159 -7.06 -6.03 11.90
CA GLY A 159 -8.06 -7.05 12.22
C GLY A 159 -7.92 -8.35 11.44
N GLU A 160 -6.97 -8.44 10.50
CA GLU A 160 -6.80 -9.62 9.63
C GLU A 160 -5.64 -10.51 10.10
N ILE A 161 -4.77 -10.00 10.96
CA ILE A 161 -3.63 -10.74 11.52
C ILE A 161 -3.53 -10.56 13.04
N GLU A 162 -2.95 -11.55 13.73
CA GLU A 162 -2.80 -11.56 15.19
C GLU A 162 -2.00 -10.36 15.73
N ARG A 163 -0.94 -9.96 15.00
CA ARG A 163 -0.05 -8.86 15.38
C ARG A 163 -0.17 -7.71 14.39
N ASP A 164 -1.34 -7.10 14.38
CA ASP A 164 -1.61 -5.91 13.58
C ASP A 164 -1.19 -4.61 14.29
N TYR A 165 -1.50 -3.47 13.69
CA TYR A 165 -1.25 -2.14 14.26
C TYR A 165 -1.73 -1.98 15.72
N TYR A 166 -2.92 -2.48 16.06
CA TYR A 166 -3.49 -2.30 17.41
C TYR A 166 -2.74 -3.14 18.44
N TRP A 167 -2.35 -4.35 18.07
CA TRP A 167 -1.51 -5.19 18.92
C TRP A 167 -0.18 -4.48 19.26
N TYR A 168 0.49 -3.89 18.26
CA TYR A 168 1.73 -3.15 18.50
C TYR A 168 1.52 -1.88 19.33
N ALA A 169 0.42 -1.14 19.10
CA ALA A 169 0.07 0.03 19.89
C ALA A 169 -0.14 -0.33 21.37
N GLU A 170 -0.87 -1.42 21.64
CA GLU A 170 -1.08 -1.95 23.00
C GLU A 170 0.26 -2.31 23.66
N LYS A 171 1.12 -3.08 22.97
CA LYS A 171 2.44 -3.46 23.51
C LYS A 171 3.39 -2.28 23.73
N ALA A 172 3.21 -1.20 22.97
CA ALA A 172 3.96 0.04 23.13
C ALA A 172 3.38 0.99 24.19
N GLY A 173 2.23 0.66 24.80
CA GLY A 173 1.54 1.56 25.75
C GLY A 173 0.94 2.80 25.09
N ILE A 174 0.68 2.76 23.78
CA ILE A 174 0.05 3.85 23.05
C ILE A 174 -1.47 3.76 23.26
N PRO A 175 -2.12 4.81 23.80
CA PRO A 175 -3.55 4.79 24.00
C PRO A 175 -4.27 4.67 22.66
N SER A 176 -5.21 3.74 22.59
CA SER A 176 -6.11 3.54 21.45
C SER A 176 -7.56 3.51 21.95
N PRO A 177 -8.55 3.77 21.06
CA PRO A 177 -9.96 3.72 21.45
C PRO A 177 -10.31 2.36 22.07
N LYS A 178 -11.07 2.37 23.17
CA LYS A 178 -11.54 1.17 23.85
C LYS A 178 -12.42 0.35 22.89
N SER A 179 -12.12 -0.94 22.78
CA SER A 179 -12.92 -1.90 22.03
C SER A 179 -13.98 -2.53 22.92
N TYR A 180 -15.15 -2.83 22.37
CA TYR A 180 -16.28 -3.41 23.08
C TYR A 180 -16.65 -4.75 22.47
N ALA A 181 -16.80 -5.77 23.32
CA ALA A 181 -17.20 -7.10 22.87
C ALA A 181 -18.71 -7.19 22.66
N TYR A 182 -19.10 -7.77 21.53
CA TYR A 182 -20.48 -8.09 21.18
C TYR A 182 -20.54 -9.48 20.56
N GLU A 183 -21.75 -10.03 20.47
CA GLU A 183 -22.05 -11.29 19.80
C GLU A 183 -22.87 -11.01 18.54
N VAL A 184 -22.56 -11.73 17.46
CA VAL A 184 -23.28 -11.62 16.19
C VAL A 184 -24.38 -12.68 16.15
N HIS A 185 -25.57 -12.27 15.75
CA HIS A 185 -26.72 -13.15 15.50
C HIS A 185 -27.41 -12.77 14.18
N ASP A 186 -28.40 -13.56 13.75
CA ASP A 186 -29.00 -13.42 12.41
C ASP A 186 -29.58 -12.01 12.15
N GLU A 187 -30.12 -11.37 13.19
CA GLU A 187 -30.73 -10.03 13.09
C GLU A 187 -29.79 -8.85 13.41
N GLY A 188 -28.49 -9.08 13.68
CA GLY A 188 -27.55 -8.01 14.01
C GLY A 188 -26.51 -8.38 15.08
N ILE A 189 -26.33 -7.48 16.05
CA ILE A 189 -25.35 -7.64 17.13
C ILE A 189 -25.99 -7.43 18.49
N ARG A 190 -25.38 -7.99 19.54
CA ARG A 190 -25.74 -7.77 20.93
C ARG A 190 -24.51 -7.56 21.79
N PHE A 191 -24.44 -6.46 22.53
CA PHE A 191 -23.36 -6.22 23.49
C PHE A 191 -23.51 -7.10 24.73
N LYS A 192 -22.38 -7.54 25.29
CA LYS A 192 -22.37 -8.30 26.54
C LYS A 192 -22.79 -7.46 27.75
N GLU A 193 -22.49 -6.17 27.70
CA GLU A 193 -22.83 -5.19 28.74
C GLU A 193 -23.33 -3.89 28.10
N PRO A 194 -24.28 -3.17 28.73
CA PRO A 194 -24.71 -1.87 28.25
C PRO A 194 -23.57 -0.85 28.25
N ILE A 195 -23.47 -0.10 27.16
CA ILE A 195 -22.53 1.01 26.97
C ILE A 195 -23.35 2.29 26.81
N GLU A 196 -23.10 3.28 27.67
CA GLU A 196 -23.83 4.56 27.79
C GLU A 196 -23.02 5.75 27.24
N GLU A 197 -21.95 5.48 26.49
CA GLU A 197 -21.11 6.48 25.83
C GLU A 197 -21.16 6.34 24.30
N PRO A 198 -20.82 7.39 23.53
CA PRO A 198 -20.82 7.32 22.08
C PRO A 198 -19.89 6.24 21.54
N ILE A 199 -20.39 5.43 20.60
CA ILE A 199 -19.66 4.34 19.98
C ILE A 199 -19.72 4.42 18.45
N LEU A 200 -18.72 3.82 17.82
CA LEU A 200 -18.59 3.75 16.36
C LEU A 200 -18.33 2.30 15.97
N LEU A 201 -19.20 1.74 15.13
CA LEU A 201 -18.95 0.47 14.46
C LEU A 201 -18.38 0.73 13.05
N LYS A 202 -17.32 0.01 12.72
CA LYS A 202 -16.68 -0.02 11.40
C LYS A 202 -16.86 -1.41 10.82
N ALA A 203 -17.66 -1.54 9.77
CA ALA A 203 -17.96 -2.81 9.12
C ALA A 203 -17.72 -2.72 7.61
N GLU A 204 -17.45 -3.87 6.97
CA GLU A 204 -17.37 -3.94 5.51
C GLU A 204 -18.78 -3.95 4.90
N HIS A 205 -18.99 -3.14 3.87
CA HIS A 205 -20.26 -3.14 3.14
C HIS A 205 -20.41 -4.46 2.36
N ALA A 206 -21.60 -5.05 2.39
CA ALA A 206 -21.95 -6.31 1.74
C ALA A 206 -21.59 -6.38 0.24
N THR A 207 -21.81 -5.29 -0.51
CA THR A 207 -21.58 -5.26 -1.97
C THR A 207 -20.30 -4.53 -2.37
N ARG A 208 -19.87 -3.57 -1.53
CA ARG A 208 -18.68 -2.75 -1.76
C ARG A 208 -17.61 -3.10 -0.74
N THR A 209 -16.99 -4.27 -0.89
CA THR A 209 -16.04 -4.82 0.10
C THR A 209 -14.80 -3.96 0.36
N LEU A 210 -14.45 -3.05 -0.57
CA LEU A 210 -13.38 -2.06 -0.36
C LEU A 210 -13.85 -0.81 0.42
N GLU A 211 -15.16 -0.56 0.47
CA GLU A 211 -15.77 0.52 1.25
C GLU A 211 -16.15 0.01 2.65
N ARG A 212 -16.08 0.91 3.63
CA ARG A 212 -16.45 0.62 5.01
C ARG A 212 -17.65 1.48 5.39
N GLU A 213 -18.60 0.86 6.05
CA GLU A 213 -19.69 1.54 6.72
C GLU A 213 -19.24 1.98 8.11
N PHE A 214 -19.64 3.21 8.46
CA PHE A 214 -19.36 3.83 9.74
C PHE A 214 -20.69 4.14 10.42
N ILE A 215 -21.05 3.36 11.43
CA ILE A 215 -22.30 3.54 12.16
C ILE A 215 -21.98 4.21 13.50
N PHE A 216 -22.40 5.46 13.62
CA PHE A 216 -22.27 6.25 14.84
C PHE A 216 -23.50 6.06 15.72
N ALA A 217 -23.30 5.83 17.01
CA ALA A 217 -24.37 5.65 17.96
C ALA A 217 -24.08 6.33 19.29
N ALA A 218 -25.14 6.73 20.00
CA ALA A 218 -25.01 7.35 21.32
C ALA A 218 -24.68 6.33 22.44
N GLY A 219 -24.82 5.04 22.15
CA GLY A 219 -24.54 3.93 23.06
C GLY A 219 -24.90 2.59 22.44
N SER A 220 -24.72 1.51 23.21
CA SER A 220 -24.94 0.11 22.77
C SER A 220 -26.31 -0.13 22.13
N ARG A 221 -27.41 0.27 22.79
CA ARG A 221 -28.79 0.03 22.30
C ARG A 221 -29.09 0.73 20.98
N ASP A 222 -28.60 1.95 20.82
CA ASP A 222 -28.75 2.73 19.58
C ASP A 222 -27.98 2.07 18.44
N LEU A 223 -26.78 1.55 18.72
CA LEU A 223 -26.00 0.81 17.71
C LEU A 223 -26.67 -0.51 17.32
N GLU A 224 -27.16 -1.29 18.28
CA GLU A 224 -27.87 -2.55 18.01
C GLU A 224 -29.08 -2.31 17.09
N ALA A 225 -29.85 -1.25 17.34
CA ALA A 225 -31.00 -0.89 16.51
C ALA A 225 -30.58 -0.50 15.08
N LYS A 226 -29.56 0.35 14.93
CA LYS A 226 -29.03 0.78 13.62
C LYS A 226 -28.43 -0.38 12.83
N VAL A 227 -27.68 -1.27 13.49
CA VAL A 227 -27.12 -2.46 12.84
C VAL A 227 -28.22 -3.39 12.34
N ALA A 228 -29.28 -3.61 13.12
CA ALA A 228 -30.40 -4.44 12.69
C ALA A 228 -31.11 -3.85 11.46
N GLU A 229 -31.20 -2.52 11.37
CA GLU A 229 -31.72 -1.81 10.21
C GLU A 229 -30.81 -2.00 8.97
N GLU A 230 -29.50 -1.83 9.10
CA GLU A 230 -28.54 -2.04 7.99
C GLU A 230 -28.49 -3.49 7.50
N VAL A 231 -28.63 -4.47 8.41
CA VAL A 231 -28.77 -5.89 8.03
C VAL A 231 -30.05 -6.13 7.24
N ARG A 232 -31.18 -5.51 7.64
CA ARG A 232 -32.45 -5.61 6.90
C ARG A 232 -32.38 -4.96 5.52
N PHE A 233 -31.64 -3.86 5.38
CA PHE A 233 -31.40 -3.23 4.08
C PHE A 233 -30.40 -4.01 3.20
N GLY A 234 -29.72 -5.03 3.75
CA GLY A 234 -28.73 -5.83 3.02
C GLY A 234 -27.38 -5.12 2.86
N ASN A 235 -27.15 -4.05 3.62
CA ASN A 235 -25.90 -3.30 3.63
C ASN A 235 -24.82 -4.01 4.44
N LEU A 236 -25.23 -4.70 5.52
CA LEU A 236 -24.37 -5.55 6.34
C LEU A 236 -24.75 -7.03 6.25
N THR A 237 -23.72 -7.87 6.32
CA THR A 237 -23.86 -9.33 6.42
C THR A 237 -23.36 -9.84 7.75
N ARG A 238 -23.74 -11.07 8.13
CA ARG A 238 -23.16 -11.75 9.28
C ARG A 238 -21.63 -11.77 9.24
N SER A 239 -21.05 -12.09 8.08
CA SER A 239 -19.59 -12.08 7.88
C SER A 239 -18.97 -10.69 7.95
N SER A 240 -19.72 -9.63 7.63
CA SER A 240 -19.27 -8.24 7.82
C SER A 240 -19.21 -7.90 9.30
N LEU A 241 -20.23 -8.31 10.07
CA LEU A 241 -20.33 -8.07 11.50
C LEU A 241 -19.29 -8.88 12.29
N GLU A 242 -19.03 -10.13 11.92
CA GLU A 242 -17.97 -10.93 12.57
C GLU A 242 -16.57 -10.34 12.40
N ARG A 243 -16.36 -9.51 11.37
CA ARG A 243 -15.11 -8.80 11.09
C ARG A 243 -15.16 -7.32 11.46
N ALA A 244 -16.29 -6.83 11.97
CA ALA A 244 -16.48 -5.43 12.32
C ALA A 244 -15.84 -5.09 13.67
N ARG A 245 -15.52 -3.81 13.86
CA ARG A 245 -14.79 -3.30 15.03
C ARG A 245 -15.24 -1.92 15.46
#